data_AF-A0A6G6ZXY6-F1
#
_entry.id   AF-A0A6G6ZXY6-F1
#
_cell.length_a   1.000
_cell.length_b   1.000
_cell.length_c   1.000
_cell.angle_alpha   90.00
_cell.angle_beta   90.00
_cell.angle_gamma   90.00
#
_symmetry.space_group_name_H-M   'P 1'
#
loop_
_entity.id
_entity.type
_entity.pdbx_description
1 polymer ?
#
loop_
_entity_poly.entity_id
_entity_poly.type
_entity_poly.pdbx_seq_one_letter_code
_entity_poly.pdbx_strand_id
1 'polypeptide(L)'
;MKRIFGLTLCLLAASMAHAEQKLRVIDLNDGQPVSAEAAERGRQAMAAQEAAKKIKPEEALEFLKRLAERVEYGHDLARSGTMNGKQSRDQAIALNKLQDESDRFGTMFAPFAKCHSAAIDAAMSWQGMIFKKTQEFIDYHKSYLANAAQCAKAAS
;
A
#
# COMPACT_ATOMS: atom_id res chain seq x y z
N MET A 1 -6.74 59.93 -48.42
CA MET A 1 -6.87 58.54 -48.89
C MET A 1 -5.89 57.66 -48.11
N LYS A 2 -6.39 56.56 -47.50
CA LYS A 2 -5.78 55.25 -47.13
C LYS A 2 -4.30 55.19 -46.66
N ARG A 3 -3.85 54.44 -45.65
CA ARG A 3 -4.36 53.45 -44.66
C ARG A 3 -3.20 53.22 -43.67
N ILE A 4 -3.31 53.61 -42.40
CA ILE A 4 -3.43 52.76 -41.19
C ILE A 4 -2.62 51.45 -41.26
N PHE A 5 -1.43 51.42 -40.66
CA PHE A 5 -0.78 50.20 -40.19
C PHE A 5 -1.19 49.97 -38.73
N GLY A 6 -2.03 48.96 -38.54
CA GLY A 6 -2.61 48.59 -37.25
C GLY A 6 -1.58 48.00 -36.30
N LEU A 7 -1.30 48.74 -35.24
CA LEU A 7 -0.86 48.20 -33.96
C LEU A 7 -2.09 47.59 -33.29
N THR A 8 -2.25 46.26 -33.40
CA THR A 8 -3.25 45.50 -32.64
C THR A 8 -2.54 44.70 -31.57
N LEU A 9 -2.30 45.37 -30.45
CA LEU A 9 -2.15 44.77 -29.14
C LEU A 9 -3.55 44.72 -28.51
N CYS A 10 -4.12 43.51 -28.41
CA CYS A 10 -5.11 43.08 -27.41
C CYS A 10 -5.78 41.80 -27.92
N LEU A 11 -5.50 40.67 -27.28
CA LEU A 11 -6.46 39.62 -26.90
C LEU A 11 -5.72 38.48 -26.18
N LEU A 12 -5.26 38.79 -24.97
CA LEU A 12 -5.23 37.81 -23.89
C LEU A 12 -6.69 37.56 -23.47
N ALA A 13 -7.32 36.55 -24.03
CA ALA A 13 -8.42 35.80 -23.40
C ALA A 13 -8.84 34.62 -24.30
N ALA A 14 -8.91 33.44 -23.69
CA ALA A 14 -9.61 32.25 -24.16
C ALA A 14 -8.92 31.41 -25.25
N SER A 15 -7.68 30.97 -25.02
CA SER A 15 -7.29 29.61 -25.42
C SER A 15 -7.85 28.58 -24.43
N MET A 16 -9.18 28.55 -24.26
CA MET A 16 -9.91 27.46 -23.62
C MET A 16 -10.69 26.73 -24.72
N ALA A 17 -9.98 26.11 -25.67
CA ALA A 17 -10.62 25.43 -26.80
C ALA A 17 -10.06 24.03 -27.11
N HIS A 18 -9.13 23.50 -26.31
CA HIS A 18 -8.57 22.15 -26.54
C HIS A 18 -8.47 21.31 -25.26
N ALA A 19 -9.35 21.52 -24.28
CA ALA A 19 -9.52 20.65 -23.13
C ALA A 19 -10.80 19.80 -23.23
N GLU A 20 -11.13 19.31 -24.42
CA GLU A 20 -12.01 18.15 -24.59
C GLU A 20 -11.15 16.93 -24.97
N GLN A 21 -10.21 16.58 -24.10
CA GLN A 21 -9.75 15.19 -24.09
C GLN A 21 -10.92 14.36 -23.59
N LYS A 22 -11.65 13.81 -24.55
CA LYS A 22 -12.65 12.74 -24.41
C LYS A 22 -12.36 11.93 -23.13
N LEU A 23 -13.21 12.11 -22.11
CA LEU A 23 -13.50 11.01 -21.20
C LEU A 23 -13.90 9.84 -22.09
N ARG A 24 -12.98 8.91 -22.34
CA ARG A 24 -13.37 7.58 -22.79
C ARG A 24 -14.09 7.00 -21.58
N VAL A 25 -15.42 7.10 -21.60
CA VAL A 25 -16.26 6.19 -20.82
C VAL A 25 -15.71 4.81 -21.15
N ILE A 26 -15.17 4.14 -20.13
CA ILE A 26 -14.88 2.71 -20.25
C ILE A 26 -16.26 2.10 -20.41
N ASP A 27 -16.63 1.80 -21.66
CA ASP A 27 -17.78 0.98 -21.97
C ASP A 27 -17.47 -0.40 -21.39
N LEU A 28 -17.94 -0.63 -20.16
CA LEU A 28 -18.04 -1.95 -19.56
C LEU A 28 -19.16 -2.67 -20.31
N ASN A 29 -18.92 -3.00 -21.57
CA ASN A 29 -19.91 -3.64 -22.42
C ASN A 29 -20.29 -4.98 -21.77
N ASP A 30 -21.52 -5.07 -21.26
CA ASP A 30 -22.12 -6.25 -20.61
C ASP A 30 -22.19 -7.48 -21.55
N GLY A 31 -21.85 -7.32 -22.84
CA GLY A 31 -21.96 -8.35 -23.87
C GLY A 31 -20.72 -9.21 -24.14
N GLN A 32 -19.56 -8.93 -23.54
CA GLN A 32 -18.40 -9.83 -23.66
C GLN A 32 -18.50 -10.92 -22.57
N PRO A 33 -18.53 -12.22 -22.91
CA PRO A 33 -18.60 -13.27 -21.91
C PRO A 33 -17.39 -13.17 -20.98
N VAL A 34 -17.66 -12.99 -19.69
CA VAL A 34 -16.63 -13.02 -18.65
C VAL A 34 -15.94 -14.38 -18.73
N SER A 35 -14.63 -14.39 -18.95
CA SER A 35 -13.87 -15.65 -19.00
C SER A 35 -14.05 -16.41 -17.68
N ALA A 36 -13.97 -17.74 -17.73
CA ALA A 36 -14.13 -18.55 -16.52
C ALA A 36 -13.13 -18.15 -15.42
N GLU A 37 -11.92 -17.74 -15.80
CA GLU A 37 -10.85 -17.25 -14.93
C GLU A 37 -11.18 -15.88 -14.32
N ALA A 38 -11.81 -14.98 -15.09
CA ALA A 38 -12.26 -13.69 -14.57
C ALA A 38 -13.42 -13.86 -13.58
N ALA A 39 -14.36 -14.76 -13.88
CA ALA A 39 -15.47 -15.09 -12.98
C ALA A 39 -14.97 -15.74 -11.66
N GLU A 40 -13.98 -16.63 -11.74
CA GLU A 40 -13.36 -17.26 -10.57
C GLU A 40 -12.60 -16.25 -9.70
N ARG A 41 -11.79 -15.36 -10.31
CA ARG A 41 -11.14 -14.27 -9.56
C ARG A 41 -12.14 -13.35 -8.87
N GLY A 42 -13.26 -13.05 -9.52
CA GLY A 42 -14.35 -12.27 -8.91
C GLY A 42 -14.94 -12.95 -7.68
N ARG A 43 -15.21 -14.26 -7.76
CA ARG A 43 -15.69 -15.05 -6.59
C ARG A 43 -14.69 -15.04 -5.45
N GLN A 44 -13.40 -15.22 -5.74
CA GLN A 44 -12.35 -15.23 -4.72
C GLN A 44 -12.21 -13.86 -4.04
N ALA A 45 -12.26 -12.77 -4.80
CA ALA A 45 -12.21 -11.41 -4.25
C ALA A 45 -13.39 -11.12 -3.31
N MET A 46 -14.60 -11.51 -3.72
CA MET A 46 -15.81 -11.41 -2.88
C MET A 46 -15.68 -12.24 -1.60
N ALA A 47 -15.21 -13.48 -1.70
CA ALA A 47 -15.01 -14.35 -0.54
C ALA A 47 -13.96 -13.79 0.43
N ALA A 48 -12.85 -13.25 -0.08
CA ALA A 48 -11.83 -12.60 0.74
C ALA A 48 -12.39 -11.36 1.45
N GLN A 49 -13.22 -10.56 0.78
CA GLN A 49 -13.84 -9.40 1.39
C GLN A 49 -14.86 -9.78 2.48
N GLU A 50 -15.67 -10.82 2.26
CA GLU A 50 -16.58 -11.36 3.28
C GLU A 50 -15.84 -11.98 4.47
N ALA A 51 -14.69 -12.62 4.23
CA ALA A 51 -13.84 -13.11 5.31
C ALA A 51 -13.23 -11.95 6.11
N ALA A 52 -12.75 -10.91 5.45
CA ALA A 52 -12.14 -9.75 6.09
C ALA A 52 -13.13 -8.96 6.97
N LYS A 53 -14.43 -8.93 6.59
CA LYS A 53 -15.50 -8.35 7.42
C LYS A 53 -15.72 -9.08 8.75
N LYS A 54 -15.35 -10.36 8.84
CA LYS A 54 -15.56 -11.21 10.03
C LYS A 54 -14.37 -11.19 10.99
N ILE A 55 -13.26 -10.58 10.60
CA ILE A 55 -12.09 -10.43 11.45
C ILE A 55 -12.49 -9.59 12.65
N LYS A 56 -12.14 -10.06 13.86
CA LYS A 56 -12.41 -9.32 15.08
C LYS A 56 -11.30 -8.32 15.39
N PRO A 57 -11.61 -7.20 16.05
CA PRO A 57 -10.60 -6.23 16.50
C PRO A 57 -9.46 -6.87 17.30
N GLU A 58 -9.77 -7.84 18.18
CA GLU A 58 -8.77 -8.52 19.02
C GLU A 58 -7.74 -9.29 18.18
N GLU A 59 -8.15 -9.87 17.05
CA GLU A 59 -7.25 -10.59 16.15
C GLU A 59 -6.28 -9.62 15.44
N ALA A 60 -6.76 -8.42 15.09
CA ALA A 60 -5.93 -7.38 14.50
C ALA A 60 -4.91 -6.82 15.52
N LEU A 61 -5.33 -6.62 16.78
CA LEU A 61 -4.45 -6.19 17.86
C LEU A 61 -3.40 -7.25 18.21
N GLU A 62 -3.78 -8.53 18.28
CA GLU A 62 -2.84 -9.63 18.51
C GLU A 62 -1.81 -9.73 17.37
N PHE A 63 -2.26 -9.59 16.13
CA PHE A 63 -1.37 -9.51 14.98
C PHE A 63 -0.38 -8.35 15.10
N LEU A 64 -0.87 -7.14 15.39
CA LEU A 64 0.00 -5.97 15.57
C LEU A 64 1.03 -6.16 16.68
N LYS A 65 0.63 -6.77 17.78
CA LYS A 65 1.55 -7.07 18.89
C LYS A 65 2.70 -7.96 18.42
N ARG A 66 2.39 -9.06 17.73
CA ARG A 66 3.43 -9.97 17.19
C ARG A 66 4.31 -9.28 16.15
N LEU A 67 3.73 -8.40 15.31
CA LEU A 67 4.49 -7.60 14.35
C LEU A 67 5.46 -6.65 15.05
N ALA A 68 4.99 -5.92 16.06
CA ALA A 68 5.80 -4.99 16.83
C ALA A 68 6.95 -5.71 17.55
N GLU A 69 6.66 -6.82 18.24
CA GLU A 69 7.68 -7.66 18.89
C GLU A 69 8.75 -8.11 17.89
N ARG A 70 8.34 -8.46 16.66
CA ARG A 70 9.30 -8.90 15.64
C ARG A 70 10.14 -7.75 15.09
N VAL A 71 9.56 -6.56 14.92
CA VAL A 71 10.28 -5.35 14.53
C VAL A 71 11.30 -4.95 15.59
N GLU A 72 10.88 -4.93 16.86
CA GLU A 72 11.75 -4.63 18.00
C GLU A 72 12.92 -5.60 18.11
N TYR A 73 12.66 -6.90 17.99
CA TYR A 73 13.73 -7.91 17.95
C TYR A 73 14.73 -7.64 16.81
N GLY A 74 14.25 -7.23 15.63
CA GLY A 74 15.11 -6.82 14.52
C GLY A 74 15.99 -5.62 14.89
N HIS A 75 15.42 -4.60 15.52
CA HIS A 75 16.18 -3.44 16.00
C HIS A 75 17.23 -3.83 17.04
N ASP A 76 16.92 -4.74 17.95
CA ASP A 76 17.87 -5.22 18.95
C ASP A 76 19.02 -6.00 18.31
N LEU A 77 18.73 -6.86 17.33
CA LEU A 77 19.76 -7.51 16.53
C LEU A 77 20.67 -6.49 15.85
N ALA A 78 20.11 -5.48 15.18
CA ALA A 78 20.90 -4.46 14.50
C ALA A 78 21.75 -3.63 15.49
N ARG A 79 21.18 -3.27 16.65
CA ARG A 79 21.86 -2.49 17.70
C ARG A 79 22.99 -3.28 18.37
N SER A 80 22.87 -4.60 18.43
CA SER A 80 23.91 -5.46 19.03
C SER A 80 25.27 -5.35 18.35
N GLY A 81 25.33 -4.88 17.10
CA GLY A 81 26.56 -4.80 16.30
C GLY A 81 27.20 -6.15 15.96
N THR A 82 26.61 -7.26 16.42
CA THR A 82 27.16 -8.63 16.30
C THR A 82 26.24 -9.56 15.52
N MET A 83 25.19 -9.02 14.88
CA MET A 83 24.27 -9.78 14.05
C MET A 83 24.99 -10.48 12.90
N ASN A 84 24.85 -11.81 12.85
CA ASN A 84 25.37 -12.61 11.75
C ASN A 84 24.35 -12.79 10.62
N GLY A 85 24.83 -13.29 9.47
CA GLY A 85 23.99 -13.50 8.29
C GLY A 85 22.82 -14.48 8.50
N LYS A 86 22.94 -15.44 9.42
CA LYS A 86 21.84 -16.36 9.75
C LYS A 86 20.73 -15.61 10.49
N GLN A 87 21.07 -14.87 11.55
CA GLN A 87 20.12 -14.05 12.31
C GLN A 87 19.41 -13.04 11.40
N SER A 88 20.15 -12.43 10.48
CA SER A 88 19.60 -11.49 9.50
C SER A 88 18.54 -12.13 8.58
N ARG A 89 18.83 -13.33 8.05
CA ARG A 89 17.89 -14.09 7.21
C ARG A 89 16.70 -14.62 7.99
N ASP A 90 16.92 -15.15 9.19
CA ASP A 90 15.85 -15.66 10.05
C ASP A 90 14.88 -14.53 10.45
N GLN A 91 15.38 -13.31 10.64
CA GLN A 91 14.55 -12.13 10.82
C GLN A 91 13.72 -11.80 9.59
N ALA A 92 14.33 -11.79 8.41
CA ALA A 92 13.61 -11.55 7.16
C ALA A 92 12.50 -12.59 6.91
N ILE A 93 12.79 -13.88 7.12
CA ILE A 93 11.81 -14.96 6.99
C ILE A 93 10.63 -14.74 7.93
N ALA A 94 10.88 -14.37 9.18
CA ALA A 94 9.83 -14.18 10.15
C ALA A 94 8.95 -12.94 9.86
N LEU A 95 9.53 -11.85 9.37
CA LEU A 95 8.76 -10.69 8.91
C LEU A 95 7.95 -11.02 7.66
N ASN A 96 8.51 -11.77 6.71
CA ASN A 96 7.78 -12.21 5.52
C ASN A 96 6.60 -13.12 5.88
N LYS A 97 6.76 -14.01 6.87
CA LYS A 97 5.64 -14.83 7.36
C LYS A 97 4.50 -13.98 7.93
N LEU A 98 4.82 -12.91 8.65
CA LEU A 98 3.82 -11.96 9.15
C LEU A 98 3.20 -11.14 8.03
N GLN A 99 3.98 -10.80 6.99
CA GLN A 99 3.46 -10.19 5.77
C GLN A 99 2.46 -11.12 5.07
N ASP A 100 2.82 -12.39 4.84
CA ASP A 100 1.93 -13.37 4.21
C ASP A 100 0.66 -13.60 5.04
N GLU A 101 0.81 -13.72 6.37
CA GLU A 101 -0.33 -13.83 7.27
C GLU A 101 -1.26 -12.61 7.17
N SER A 102 -0.70 -11.43 6.94
CA SER A 102 -1.44 -10.19 6.89
C SER A 102 -2.33 -10.02 5.65
N ASP A 103 -2.18 -10.88 4.63
CA ASP A 103 -3.00 -10.87 3.41
C ASP A 103 -4.50 -10.95 3.73
N ARG A 104 -4.87 -11.65 4.81
CA ARG A 104 -6.25 -11.73 5.32
C ARG A 104 -6.85 -10.36 5.65
N PHE A 105 -6.03 -9.38 6.02
CA PHE A 105 -6.45 -8.02 6.30
C PHE A 105 -6.47 -7.15 5.03
N GLY A 106 -5.71 -7.51 4.00
CA GLY A 106 -5.36 -6.66 2.85
C GLY A 106 -6.46 -6.36 1.83
N THR A 107 -7.72 -6.73 2.08
CA THR A 107 -8.79 -6.40 1.13
C THR A 107 -9.12 -4.91 1.16
N MET A 108 -9.37 -4.32 -0.02
CA MET A 108 -9.41 -2.86 -0.25
C MET A 108 -10.35 -2.07 0.68
N PHE A 109 -11.41 -2.70 1.18
CA PHE A 109 -12.39 -2.08 2.07
C PHE A 109 -12.49 -2.77 3.44
N ALA A 110 -11.49 -3.59 3.81
CA ALA A 110 -11.44 -4.16 5.14
C ALA A 110 -11.17 -3.07 6.19
N PRO A 111 -11.84 -3.12 7.36
CA PRO A 111 -11.54 -2.22 8.48
C PRO A 111 -10.05 -2.21 8.86
N PHE A 112 -9.40 -3.36 8.69
CA PHE A 112 -8.04 -3.62 9.14
C PHE A 112 -7.00 -3.62 8.01
N ALA A 113 -7.31 -3.09 6.82
CA ALA A 113 -6.38 -3.09 5.68
C ALA A 113 -5.00 -2.49 6.00
N LYS A 114 -4.94 -1.56 6.95
CA LYS A 114 -3.69 -0.95 7.40
C LYS A 114 -2.77 -1.89 8.18
N CYS A 115 -3.27 -3.00 8.72
CA CYS A 115 -2.45 -4.03 9.35
C CYS A 115 -1.59 -4.75 8.29
N HIS A 116 -2.15 -4.99 7.10
CA HIS A 116 -1.41 -5.53 5.96
C HIS A 116 -0.32 -4.57 5.47
N SER A 117 -0.66 -3.29 5.28
CA SER A 117 0.34 -2.28 4.90
C SER A 117 1.47 -2.17 5.94
N ALA A 118 1.14 -2.21 7.23
CA ALA A 118 2.15 -2.18 8.30
C ALA A 118 3.12 -3.37 8.22
N ALA A 119 2.62 -4.57 7.89
CA ALA A 119 3.45 -5.76 7.77
C ALA A 119 4.40 -5.70 6.56
N ILE A 120 3.89 -5.24 5.41
CA ILE A 120 4.71 -4.98 4.21
C ILE A 120 5.82 -3.97 4.53
N ASP A 121 5.46 -2.83 5.14
CA ASP A 121 6.41 -1.77 5.45
C ASP A 121 7.46 -2.24 6.46
N ALA A 122 7.08 -3.03 7.47
CA ALA A 122 8.02 -3.61 8.42
C ALA A 122 9.04 -4.55 7.72
N ALA A 123 8.57 -5.41 6.83
CA ALA A 123 9.42 -6.30 6.04
C ALA A 123 10.37 -5.50 5.12
N MET A 124 9.84 -4.51 4.41
CA MET A 124 10.62 -3.65 3.51
C MET A 124 11.65 -2.79 4.24
N SER A 125 11.30 -2.27 5.42
CA SER A 125 12.24 -1.55 6.28
C SER A 125 13.42 -2.45 6.66
N TRP A 126 13.15 -3.71 7.05
CA TRP A 126 14.20 -4.68 7.35
C TRP A 126 15.11 -4.98 6.16
N GLN A 127 14.53 -5.13 4.96
CA GLN A 127 15.32 -5.30 3.73
C GLN A 127 16.22 -4.08 3.46
N GLY A 128 15.67 -2.87 3.62
CA GLY A 128 16.44 -1.62 3.52
C GLY A 128 17.63 -1.61 4.47
N MET A 129 17.46 -2.09 5.70
CA MET A 129 18.55 -2.21 6.67
C MET A 129 19.60 -3.24 6.22
N ILE A 130 19.20 -4.45 5.81
CA ILE A 130 20.12 -5.51 5.35
C ILE A 130 20.97 -5.02 4.16
N PHE A 131 20.33 -4.37 3.19
CA PHE A 131 21.00 -3.87 1.99
C PHE A 131 21.71 -2.52 2.20
N LYS A 132 21.78 -2.02 3.44
CA LYS A 132 22.40 -0.73 3.81
C LYS A 132 21.82 0.46 3.04
N LYS A 133 20.53 0.37 2.69
CA LYS A 133 19.77 1.42 2.03
C LYS A 133 19.05 2.25 3.08
N THR A 134 19.79 3.17 3.70
CA THR A 134 19.32 3.97 4.84
C THR A 134 18.00 4.69 4.58
N GLN A 135 17.83 5.28 3.39
CA GLN A 135 16.61 6.00 3.06
C GLN A 135 15.39 5.06 2.99
N GLU A 136 15.54 3.90 2.31
CA GLU A 136 14.48 2.88 2.28
C GLU A 136 14.13 2.39 3.69
N PHE A 137 15.15 2.12 4.53
CA PHE A 137 14.91 1.75 5.94
C PHE A 137 14.05 2.80 6.67
N ILE A 138 14.42 4.08 6.58
CA ILE A 138 13.74 5.19 7.26
C ILE A 138 12.31 5.34 6.75
N ASP A 139 12.12 5.40 5.43
CA ASP A 139 10.82 5.68 4.81
C ASP A 139 9.82 4.56 5.10
N TYR A 140 10.25 3.30 4.95
CA TYR A 140 9.40 2.16 5.28
C TYR A 140 9.19 2.03 6.79
N HIS A 141 10.17 2.33 7.65
CA HIS A 141 9.94 2.29 9.10
C HIS A 141 8.91 3.33 9.55
N LYS A 142 8.99 4.55 9.00
CA LYS A 142 8.00 5.61 9.26
C LYS A 142 6.61 5.21 8.78
N SER A 143 6.53 4.59 7.60
CA SER A 143 5.27 4.11 7.02
C SER A 143 4.66 2.98 7.85
N TYR A 144 5.49 2.05 8.33
CA TYR A 144 5.12 1.02 9.30
C TYR A 144 4.47 1.62 10.55
N LEU A 145 5.12 2.58 11.21
CA LEU A 145 4.58 3.22 12.42
C LEU A 145 3.22 3.89 12.17
N ALA A 146 3.08 4.60 11.05
CA ALA A 146 1.85 5.27 10.68
C ALA A 146 0.72 4.27 10.38
N ASN A 147 1.01 3.19 9.64
CA ASN A 147 0.04 2.16 9.29
C ASN A 147 -0.35 1.30 10.50
N ALA A 148 0.61 0.97 11.37
CA ALA A 148 0.35 0.26 12.63
C ALA A 148 -0.58 1.07 13.54
N ALA A 149 -0.35 2.39 13.66
CA ALA A 149 -1.24 3.27 14.43
C ALA A 149 -2.66 3.33 13.85
N GLN A 150 -2.80 3.36 12.52
CA GLN A 150 -4.12 3.34 11.88
C GLN A 150 -4.84 2.00 12.06
N CYS A 151 -4.12 0.88 11.95
CA CYS A 151 -4.65 -0.45 12.24
C CYS A 151 -5.13 -0.54 13.71
N ALA A 152 -4.30 -0.08 14.66
CA ALA A 152 -4.64 -0.09 16.08
C ALA A 152 -5.90 0.76 16.36
N LYS A 153 -6.00 1.93 15.72
CA LYS A 153 -7.18 2.80 15.82
C LYS A 153 -8.45 2.13 15.28
N ALA A 154 -8.34 1.39 14.19
CA ALA A 154 -9.48 0.66 13.62
C ALA A 154 -9.89 -0.54 14.50
N ALA A 155 -8.97 -1.05 15.31
CA ALA A 155 -9.17 -2.19 16.21
C ALA A 155 -9.45 -1.79 17.67
N SER A 156 -9.62 -0.50 17.94
CA SER A 156 -9.96 0.06 19.26
C SER A 156 -11.44 0.43 19.37
#